data_AF-A0A1H7Z208-F1
#
_entry.id   AF-A0A1H7Z208-F1
#
_cell.length_a   1.000
_cell.length_b   1.000
_cell.length_c   1.000
_cell.angle_alpha   90.00
_cell.angle_beta   90.00
_cell.angle_gamma   90.00
#
_symmetry.space_group_name_H-M   'P 1'
#
loop_
_entity.id
_entity.type
_entity.pdbx_description
1 polymer ?
#
loop_
_entity_poly.entity_id
_entity_poly.type
_entity_poly.pdbx_seq_one_letter_code
_entity_poly.pdbx_strand_id
1 'polypeptide(L)'
;MAAEQAETGPLWWAGVATLGLVFLAYGYGILPVARDRLVAVELEAPLPVRQVLIQLSGRNPDSYYTQYVDASLPDRGKVVIRPVAKVLIPEIESLRRGQVRFLVDPSRLRIYEAAIDGRIVQSYAGSAGRQRSHAFIALGAGVFCVCVGALGLAPLRQARDKKQARPKS
;
A
#
# COMPACT_ATOMS: atom_id res chain seq x y z
N MET A 1 11.74 -13.62 41.13
CA MET A 1 11.62 -12.80 39.90
C MET A 1 12.10 -13.52 38.62
N ALA A 2 12.17 -14.87 38.58
CA ALA A 2 12.62 -15.61 37.39
C ALA A 2 11.48 -16.19 36.52
N ALA A 3 10.24 -16.23 37.05
CA ALA A 3 9.08 -16.81 36.37
C ALA A 3 8.45 -15.85 35.34
N GLU A 4 8.45 -14.53 35.58
CA GLU A 4 7.88 -13.53 34.65
C GLU A 4 8.69 -13.35 33.35
N GLN A 5 10.01 -13.60 33.38
CA GLN A 5 10.84 -13.51 32.17
C GLN A 5 10.73 -14.75 31.27
N ALA A 6 10.27 -15.89 31.79
CA ALA A 6 10.17 -17.14 31.05
C ALA A 6 8.96 -17.18 30.09
N GLU A 7 7.86 -16.50 30.43
CA GLU A 7 6.64 -16.46 29.60
C GLU A 7 6.65 -15.33 28.58
N THR A 8 7.36 -14.23 28.85
CA THR A 8 7.43 -13.05 27.96
C THR A 8 8.29 -13.30 26.71
N GLY A 9 9.35 -14.10 26.81
CA GLY A 9 10.22 -14.44 25.67
C GLY A 9 9.49 -15.12 24.50
N PRO A 10 8.77 -16.24 24.71
CA PRO A 10 7.99 -16.91 23.67
C PRO A 10 6.90 -16.03 23.05
N LEU A 11 6.17 -15.28 23.88
CA LEU A 11 5.10 -14.37 23.45
C LEU A 11 5.64 -13.22 22.58
N TRP A 12 6.81 -12.68 22.95
CA TRP A 12 7.49 -11.65 22.18
C TRP A 12 7.84 -12.12 20.76
N TRP A 13 8.51 -13.28 20.63
CA TRP A 13 8.90 -13.79 19.32
C TRP A 13 7.71 -14.19 18.44
N ALA A 14 6.63 -14.71 19.04
CA ALA A 14 5.38 -14.95 18.35
C ALA A 14 4.74 -13.63 17.87
N GLY A 15 4.79 -12.57 18.67
CA GLY A 15 4.36 -11.23 18.28
C GLY A 15 5.15 -10.68 17.09
N VAL A 16 6.48 -10.81 17.10
CA VAL A 16 7.36 -10.38 16.00
C VAL A 16 7.04 -11.15 14.71
N ALA A 17 6.85 -12.47 14.78
CA ALA A 17 6.47 -13.28 13.62
C ALA A 17 5.09 -12.86 13.06
N THR A 18 4.13 -12.59 13.95
CA THR A 18 2.78 -12.16 13.56
C THR A 18 2.81 -10.79 12.90
N LEU A 19 3.59 -9.85 13.45
CA LEU A 19 3.80 -8.54 12.84
C LEU A 19 4.42 -8.67 11.44
N GLY A 20 5.35 -9.61 11.27
CA GLY A 20 5.93 -9.93 9.97
C GLY A 20 4.89 -10.40 8.95
N LEU A 21 3.95 -11.27 9.36
CA LEU A 21 2.83 -11.70 8.50
C LEU A 21 1.92 -10.53 8.12
N VAL A 22 1.66 -9.61 9.04
CA VAL A 22 0.88 -8.39 8.75
C VAL A 22 1.58 -7.53 7.70
N PHE A 23 2.90 -7.32 7.82
CA PHE A 23 3.66 -6.58 6.83
C PHE A 23 3.70 -7.27 5.47
N LEU A 24 3.79 -8.60 5.44
CA LEU A 24 3.70 -9.39 4.21
C LEU A 24 2.34 -9.22 3.53
N ALA A 25 1.25 -9.40 4.28
CA ALA A 25 -0.10 -9.25 3.77
C ALA A 25 -0.36 -7.82 3.28
N TYR A 26 0.12 -6.81 4.04
CA TYR A 26 0.04 -5.41 3.65
C TYR A 26 0.82 -5.13 2.36
N GLY A 27 2.09 -5.54 2.30
CA GLY A 27 2.96 -5.36 1.14
C GLY A 27 2.39 -5.98 -0.13
N TYR A 28 1.86 -7.20 -0.02
CA TYR A 28 1.16 -7.88 -1.12
C TYR A 28 -0.11 -7.12 -1.53
N GLY A 29 -0.90 -6.68 -0.55
CA GLY A 29 -2.12 -5.91 -0.74
C GLY A 29 -1.89 -4.54 -1.39
N ILE A 30 -0.69 -3.98 -1.33
CA ILE A 30 -0.38 -2.69 -1.97
C ILE A 30 0.43 -2.81 -3.25
N LEU A 31 0.71 -4.01 -3.77
CA LEU A 31 1.37 -4.14 -5.08
C LEU A 31 0.58 -3.40 -6.19
N PRO A 32 1.29 -2.77 -7.14
CA PRO A 32 0.63 -2.10 -8.26
C PRO A 32 -0.03 -3.11 -9.19
N VAL A 33 -1.19 -2.75 -9.72
CA VAL A 33 -1.91 -3.56 -10.71
C VAL A 33 -1.24 -3.39 -12.07
N ALA A 34 -1.15 -4.48 -12.84
CA ALA A 34 -0.57 -4.46 -14.17
C ALA A 34 -1.35 -3.53 -15.13
N ARG A 35 -0.64 -2.85 -16.03
CA ARG A 35 -1.19 -1.78 -16.88
C ARG A 35 -2.35 -2.25 -17.77
N ASP A 36 -2.29 -3.49 -18.24
CA ASP A 36 -3.31 -4.17 -19.06
C ASP A 36 -4.65 -4.38 -18.33
N ARG A 37 -4.65 -4.34 -17.00
CA ARG A 37 -5.87 -4.46 -16.18
C ARG A 37 -6.47 -3.10 -15.78
N LEU A 38 -5.86 -2.01 -16.23
CA LEU A 38 -6.35 -0.66 -15.97
C LEU A 38 -7.40 -0.28 -17.01
N VAL A 39 -8.44 0.41 -16.55
CA VAL A 39 -9.50 0.94 -17.41
C VAL A 39 -9.17 2.37 -17.77
N ALA A 40 -9.28 2.69 -19.07
CA ALA A 40 -9.18 4.06 -19.54
C ALA A 40 -10.50 4.80 -19.27
N VAL A 41 -10.42 5.96 -18.62
CA VAL A 41 -11.54 6.83 -18.33
C VAL A 41 -11.25 8.19 -18.93
N GLU A 42 -12.08 8.61 -19.87
CA GLU A 42 -11.97 9.90 -20.54
C GLU A 42 -13.02 10.84 -20.00
N LEU A 43 -12.59 12.04 -19.64
CA LEU A 43 -13.42 13.09 -19.08
C LEU A 43 -13.08 14.42 -19.74
N GLU A 44 -14.08 15.25 -19.98
CA GLU A 44 -13.90 16.61 -20.46
C GLU A 44 -13.80 17.58 -19.28
N ALA A 45 -12.91 18.56 -19.40
CA ALA A 45 -12.78 19.62 -18.40
C ALA A 45 -13.96 20.63 -18.49
N PRO A 46 -14.33 21.31 -17.39
CA PRO A 46 -13.69 21.27 -16.08
C PRO A 46 -14.06 20.02 -15.28
N LEU A 47 -13.06 19.44 -14.61
CA LEU A 47 -13.25 18.27 -13.79
C LEU A 47 -13.78 18.64 -12.38
N PRO A 48 -14.75 17.90 -11.83
CA PRO A 48 -15.15 18.02 -10.43
C PRO A 48 -14.03 17.45 -9.54
N VAL A 49 -13.05 18.29 -9.19
CA VAL A 49 -11.92 17.93 -8.33
C VAL A 49 -12.18 18.42 -6.92
N ARG A 50 -12.09 17.51 -5.94
CA ARG A 50 -12.09 17.84 -4.52
C ARG A 50 -10.72 17.55 -3.93
N GLN A 51 -10.07 18.57 -3.38
CA GLN A 51 -8.88 18.39 -2.57
C GLN A 51 -9.27 18.13 -1.11
N VAL A 52 -8.66 17.11 -0.50
CA VAL A 52 -8.69 16.93 0.96
C VAL A 52 -7.26 17.05 1.47
N LEU A 53 -7.01 18.07 2.30
CA LEU A 53 -5.74 18.29 2.95
C LEU A 53 -5.49 17.17 3.97
N ILE A 54 -4.40 16.42 3.81
CA ILE A 54 -3.92 15.52 4.85
C ILE A 54 -2.80 16.25 5.59
N GLN A 55 -3.13 16.83 6.74
CA GLN A 55 -2.14 17.44 7.63
C GLN A 55 -1.43 16.32 8.41
N LEU A 56 -0.38 15.72 7.84
CA LEU A 56 0.59 14.96 8.64
C LEU A 56 1.78 15.87 8.94
N SER A 57 1.96 16.17 10.23
CA SER A 57 3.11 16.90 10.76
C SER A 57 4.40 16.13 10.42
N GLY A 58 5.22 16.70 9.53
CA GLY A 58 6.49 16.15 9.08
C GLY A 58 7.28 17.19 8.29
N ARG A 59 8.60 17.10 8.35
CA ARG A 59 9.66 18.08 8.00
C ARG A 59 9.66 18.66 6.57
N ASN A 60 8.61 18.45 5.76
CA ASN A 60 8.47 19.00 4.42
C ASN A 60 7.12 19.73 4.30
N PRO A 61 7.09 21.07 4.13
CA PRO A 61 5.86 21.88 4.16
C PRO A 61 4.97 21.75 2.92
N ASP A 62 5.31 20.86 1.97
CA ASP A 62 4.41 20.52 0.87
C ASP A 62 3.15 19.87 1.44
N SER A 63 2.06 20.61 1.39
CA SER A 63 0.76 20.19 1.87
C SER A 63 0.30 18.99 1.03
N TYR A 64 0.26 17.81 1.64
CA TYR A 64 -0.14 16.57 0.97
C TYR A 64 -1.66 16.57 0.74
N TYR A 65 -2.13 17.18 -0.35
CA TYR A 65 -3.52 17.04 -0.77
C TYR A 65 -3.73 15.68 -1.44
N THR A 66 -4.80 14.98 -1.04
CA THR A 66 -5.34 13.89 -1.86
C THR A 66 -6.41 14.49 -2.74
N GLN A 67 -6.19 14.43 -4.05
CA GLN A 67 -7.19 14.81 -5.05
C GLN A 67 -8.19 13.66 -5.22
N TYR A 68 -9.46 14.01 -5.23
CA TYR A 68 -10.57 13.13 -5.57
C TYR A 68 -11.22 13.69 -6.84
N VAL A 69 -11.42 12.84 -7.83
CA VAL A 69 -12.05 13.18 -9.10
C VAL A 69 -13.31 12.35 -9.23
N ASP A 70 -14.46 13.00 -9.45
CA ASP A 70 -15.68 12.25 -9.77
C ASP A 70 -15.62 11.81 -11.24
N ALA A 71 -15.77 10.51 -11.46
CA ALA A 71 -15.65 9.89 -12.78
C ALA A 71 -16.76 8.85 -12.99
N SER A 72 -17.08 8.56 -14.25
CA SER A 72 -17.96 7.44 -14.60
C SER A 72 -17.14 6.25 -15.08
N LEU A 73 -17.29 5.10 -14.43
CA LEU A 73 -16.63 3.85 -14.84
C LEU A 73 -17.64 2.95 -15.60
N PRO A 74 -17.20 2.22 -16.64
CA PRO A 74 -18.07 1.40 -17.49
C PRO A 74 -19.00 0.44 -16.72
N ASP A 75 -18.50 -0.16 -15.63
CA ASP A 75 -19.22 -1.19 -14.87
C ASP A 75 -19.69 -0.75 -13.47
N ARG A 76 -19.44 0.50 -13.08
CA ARG A 76 -19.75 1.01 -11.73
C ARG A 76 -20.54 2.30 -11.70
N GLY A 77 -20.76 2.94 -12.85
CA GLY A 77 -21.39 4.25 -12.91
C GLY A 77 -20.52 5.32 -12.25
N LYS A 78 -21.15 6.30 -11.58
CA LYS A 78 -20.46 7.41 -10.92
C LYS A 78 -19.68 6.94 -9.70
N VAL A 79 -18.37 7.13 -9.72
CA VAL A 79 -17.45 6.77 -8.63
C VAL A 79 -16.42 7.87 -8.42
N VAL A 80 -15.88 7.91 -7.20
CA VAL A 80 -14.79 8.84 -6.86
C VAL A 80 -13.46 8.11 -7.00
N ILE A 81 -12.62 8.59 -7.90
CA ILE A 81 -11.28 8.04 -8.15
C ILE A 81 -10.23 8.95 -7.53
N ARG A 82 -9.10 8.36 -7.09
CA ARG A 82 -8.00 9.09 -6.44
C ARG A 82 -6.63 8.66 -6.96
N PRO A 83 -5.61 9.52 -7.00
CA PRO A 83 -4.25 9.12 -7.31
C PRO A 83 -3.70 8.02 -6.38
N VAL A 84 -2.92 7.09 -6.94
CA VAL A 84 -2.30 5.96 -6.23
C VAL A 84 -1.39 6.40 -5.09
N ALA A 85 -0.48 7.31 -5.42
CA ALA A 85 0.34 8.02 -4.45
C ALA A 85 -0.38 9.33 -4.19
N LYS A 86 -0.33 9.86 -2.96
CA LYS A 86 -0.88 11.17 -2.55
C LYS A 86 -0.19 12.32 -3.32
N VAL A 87 -0.38 12.33 -4.63
CA VAL A 87 0.31 13.13 -5.63
C VAL A 87 -0.78 13.98 -6.23
N LEU A 88 -0.59 15.29 -6.06
CA LEU A 88 -1.37 16.31 -6.72
C LEU A 88 -1.06 16.23 -8.20
N ILE A 89 -2.07 16.08 -9.06
CA ILE A 89 -1.91 16.22 -10.50
C ILE A 89 -2.05 17.73 -10.78
N PRO A 90 -0.94 18.48 -10.96
CA PRO A 90 -0.96 19.94 -10.87
C PRO A 90 -1.77 20.58 -12.00
N GLU A 91 -1.73 19.95 -13.17
CA GLU A 91 -2.33 20.51 -14.40
C GLU A 91 -3.85 20.30 -14.48
N ILE A 92 -4.45 19.46 -13.63
CA ILE A 92 -5.88 19.12 -13.70
C ILE A 92 -6.78 20.18 -13.06
N GLU A 93 -6.28 20.89 -12.04
CA GLU A 93 -7.08 21.87 -11.30
C GLU A 93 -7.30 23.17 -12.06
N SER A 94 -6.30 23.58 -12.83
CA SER A 94 -6.34 24.80 -13.65
C SER A 94 -6.91 24.54 -15.04
N LEU A 95 -7.20 23.29 -15.39
CA LEU A 95 -7.70 22.91 -16.71
C LEU A 95 -9.14 23.38 -16.89
N ARG A 96 -9.32 24.41 -17.73
CA ARG A 96 -10.65 24.96 -18.04
C ARG A 96 -11.36 24.24 -19.17
N ARG A 97 -10.60 23.66 -20.10
CA ARG A 97 -11.06 22.94 -21.31
C ARG A 97 -9.98 21.93 -21.70
N GLY A 98 -10.38 20.87 -22.37
CA GLY A 98 -9.48 19.80 -22.83
C GLY A 98 -10.01 18.42 -22.45
N GLN A 99 -9.44 17.40 -23.08
CA GLN A 99 -9.76 16.00 -22.80
C GLN A 99 -8.72 15.44 -21.82
N VAL A 100 -9.20 14.92 -20.70
CA VAL A 100 -8.37 14.26 -19.70
C VAL A 100 -8.63 12.77 -19.75
N ARG A 101 -7.57 12.00 -19.96
CA ARG A 101 -7.60 10.54 -19.95
C ARG A 101 -6.88 10.01 -18.73
N PHE A 102 -7.57 9.20 -17.94
CA PHE A 102 -7.04 8.51 -16.78
C PHE A 102 -6.90 7.02 -17.06
N LEU A 103 -5.82 6.38 -16.58
CA LEU A 103 -5.77 4.93 -16.41
C LEU A 103 -6.02 4.61 -14.95
N VAL A 104 -7.15 3.94 -14.70
CA VAL A 104 -7.70 3.70 -13.37
C VAL A 104 -7.74 2.21 -13.08
N ASP A 105 -7.35 1.81 -11.88
CA ASP A 105 -7.63 0.48 -11.35
C ASP A 105 -9.10 0.43 -10.90
N PRO A 106 -9.98 -0.31 -11.61
CA PRO A 106 -11.41 -0.34 -11.32
C PRO A 106 -11.71 -0.98 -9.96
N SER A 107 -10.81 -1.81 -9.43
CA SER A 107 -11.01 -2.49 -8.14
C SER A 107 -10.76 -1.53 -6.98
N ARG A 108 -9.67 -0.76 -7.06
CA ARG A 108 -9.22 0.12 -5.97
C ARG A 108 -9.58 1.59 -6.15
N LEU A 109 -10.19 1.94 -7.29
CA LEU A 109 -10.55 3.32 -7.68
C LEU A 109 -9.33 4.25 -7.64
N ARG A 110 -8.20 3.75 -8.17
CA ARG A 110 -6.91 4.42 -8.10
C ARG A 110 -6.40 4.82 -9.47
N ILE A 111 -5.99 6.09 -9.62
CA ILE A 111 -5.41 6.65 -10.85
C ILE A 111 -3.91 6.35 -10.86
N TYR A 112 -3.46 5.61 -11.87
CA TYR A 112 -2.04 5.31 -12.09
C TYR A 112 -1.42 6.21 -13.15
N GLU A 113 -2.19 6.60 -14.17
CA GLU A 113 -1.75 7.45 -15.26
C GLU A 113 -2.79 8.53 -15.52
N ALA A 114 -2.35 9.73 -15.84
CA ALA A 114 -3.19 10.82 -16.28
C ALA A 114 -2.53 11.49 -17.49
N ALA A 115 -3.33 11.75 -18.52
CA ALA A 115 -2.94 12.47 -19.72
C ALA A 115 -3.94 13.58 -20.02
N ILE A 116 -3.46 14.73 -20.45
CA ILE A 116 -4.26 15.90 -20.85
C ILE A 116 -3.96 16.16 -22.32
N ASP A 117 -4.97 16.15 -23.17
CA ASP A 117 -4.85 16.38 -24.61
C ASP A 117 -3.73 15.54 -25.26
N GLY A 118 -3.58 14.29 -24.80
CA GLY A 118 -2.55 13.35 -25.27
C GLY A 118 -1.17 13.48 -24.60
N ARG A 119 -0.91 14.53 -23.82
CA ARG A 119 0.31 14.70 -23.02
C ARG A 119 0.20 13.99 -21.68
N ILE A 120 1.10 13.05 -21.40
CA ILE A 120 1.14 12.35 -20.11
C ILE A 120 1.66 13.30 -19.02
N VAL A 121 0.79 13.67 -18.09
CA VAL A 121 1.12 14.53 -16.93
C VAL A 121 1.49 13.71 -15.70
N GLN A 122 0.98 12.48 -15.61
CA GLN A 122 1.37 11.50 -14.61
C GLN A 122 1.51 10.14 -15.30
N SER A 123 2.70 9.54 -15.25
CA SER A 123 2.96 8.26 -15.92
C SER A 123 2.67 7.05 -15.02
N TYR A 124 2.18 5.95 -15.61
CA TYR A 124 2.04 4.68 -14.91
C TYR A 124 3.36 4.23 -14.28
N ALA A 125 4.48 4.34 -15.00
CA ALA A 125 5.79 3.92 -14.51
C ALA A 125 6.21 4.67 -13.24
N GLY A 126 5.95 5.98 -13.15
CA GLY A 126 6.21 6.77 -11.97
C GLY A 126 5.34 6.35 -10.78
N SER A 127 4.03 6.25 -11.00
CA SER A 127 3.06 5.88 -9.96
C SER A 127 3.25 4.45 -9.44
N ALA A 128 3.33 3.49 -10.36
CA ALA A 128 3.53 2.08 -10.04
C ALA A 128 4.91 1.83 -9.45
N GLY A 129 5.96 2.51 -9.93
CA GLY A 129 7.31 2.39 -9.40
C GLY A 129 7.39 2.79 -7.93
N ARG A 130 6.84 3.96 -7.55
CA ARG A 130 6.80 4.40 -6.15
C ARG A 130 6.01 3.43 -5.27
N GLN A 131 4.85 2.99 -5.73
CA GLN A 131 4.03 2.02 -4.99
C GLN A 131 4.74 0.66 -4.84
N ARG A 132 5.44 0.21 -5.88
CA ARG A 132 6.23 -1.03 -5.87
C ARG A 132 7.37 -0.97 -4.87
N SER A 133 8.08 0.15 -4.78
CA SER A 133 9.13 0.34 -3.77
C SER A 133 8.58 0.21 -2.35
N HIS A 134 7.45 0.87 -2.05
CA HIS A 134 6.79 0.72 -0.74
C HIS A 134 6.32 -0.71 -0.47
N ALA A 135 5.75 -1.37 -1.48
CA ALA A 135 5.34 -2.77 -1.39
C ALA A 135 6.53 -3.68 -1.06
N PHE A 136 7.66 -3.51 -1.75
CA PHE A 136 8.86 -4.32 -1.50
C PHE A 136 9.53 -4.03 -0.17
N ILE A 137 9.54 -2.77 0.30
CA ILE A 137 10.02 -2.45 1.64
C ILE A 137 9.17 -3.15 2.70
N ALA A 138 7.84 -3.10 2.57
CA ALA A 138 6.92 -3.78 3.48
C ALA A 138 7.09 -5.32 3.43
N LEU A 139 7.20 -5.89 2.22
CA LEU A 139 7.45 -7.32 2.06
C LEU A 139 8.79 -7.74 2.68
N GLY A 140 9.86 -6.98 2.43
CA GLY A 140 11.19 -7.24 2.99
C GLY A 140 11.20 -7.16 4.51
N ALA A 141 10.59 -6.12 5.09
CA ALA A 141 10.41 -6.00 6.54
C ALA A 141 9.59 -7.17 7.10
N GLY A 142 8.54 -7.58 6.39
CA GLY A 142 7.71 -8.72 6.76
C GLY A 142 8.48 -10.04 6.79
N VAL A 143 9.23 -10.37 5.72
CA VAL A 143 10.12 -11.54 5.68
C VAL A 143 11.12 -11.51 6.83
N PHE A 144 11.77 -10.37 7.04
CA PHE A 144 12.75 -10.21 8.11
C PHE A 144 12.16 -10.51 9.49
N CYS A 145 11.01 -9.92 9.82
CA CYS A 145 10.31 -10.16 11.09
C CYS A 145 9.90 -11.64 11.25
N VAL A 146 9.39 -12.29 10.19
CA VAL A 146 9.05 -13.71 10.24
C VAL A 146 10.29 -14.57 10.51
N CYS A 147 11.40 -14.33 9.82
CA CYS A 147 12.64 -15.07 10.02
C CYS A 147 13.19 -14.89 11.44
N VAL A 148 13.24 -13.66 11.94
CA VAL A 148 13.73 -13.36 13.29
C VAL A 148 12.82 -13.96 14.37
N GLY A 149 11.50 -13.85 14.22
CA GLY A 149 10.54 -14.46 15.14
C GLY A 149 10.62 -15.99 15.14
N ALA A 150 10.78 -16.61 13.97
CA ALA A 150 10.94 -18.06 13.85
C ALA A 150 12.25 -18.56 14.50
N LEU A 151 13.36 -17.84 14.31
CA LEU A 151 14.64 -18.16 14.96
C LEU A 151 14.56 -18.01 16.48
N GLY A 152 13.87 -16.98 16.99
CA GLY A 152 13.64 -16.80 18.43
C GLY A 152 12.78 -17.90 19.05
N LEU A 153 11.87 -18.51 18.29
CA LEU A 153 11.02 -19.63 18.72
C LEU A 153 11.67 -21.02 18.54
N ALA A 154 12.71 -21.14 17.70
CA ALA A 154 13.40 -22.41 17.44
C ALA A 154 13.93 -23.14 18.70
N PRO A 155 14.60 -22.47 19.67
CA PRO A 155 15.08 -23.15 20.87
C PRO A 155 13.96 -23.69 21.77
N LEU A 156 12.76 -23.10 21.73
CA LEU A 156 11.60 -23.57 22.50
C LEU A 156 11.02 -24.87 21.93
N ARG A 157 11.02 -25.03 20.59
CA ARG A 157 10.64 -26.28 19.94
C ARG A 157 11.59 -27.41 20.34
N GLN A 158 12.90 -27.19 20.24
CA GLN A 158 13.91 -28.18 20.64
C GLN A 158 13.81 -28.58 22.12
N ALA A 159 13.49 -27.63 23.02
CA ALA A 159 13.29 -27.90 24.44
C ALA A 159 12.00 -28.70 24.72
N ARG A 160 10.93 -28.45 23.97
CA ARG A 160 9.67 -29.21 24.05
C ARG A 160 9.87 -30.65 23.56
N ASP A 161 10.54 -30.83 22.43
CA ASP A 161 10.82 -32.16 21.86
C ASP A 161 11.68 -33.01 22.82
N LYS A 162 12.69 -32.40 23.46
CA LYS A 162 13.52 -33.07 24.48
C LYS A 162 12.75 -33.45 25.75
N LYS A 163 11.79 -32.63 26.21
CA LYS A 163 10.94 -32.96 27.37
C LYS A 163 9.98 -34.10 27.07
N GLN A 164 9.47 -34.16 25.84
CA GLN A 164 8.51 -35.19 25.41
C GLN A 164 9.18 -36.56 25.19
N ALA A 165 10.48 -36.57 24.87
CA ALA A 165 11.28 -37.79 24.70
C ALA A 165 11.78 -38.43 26.01
N ARG A 166 11.55 -37.82 27.19
CA ARG A 166 11.83 -38.48 28.48
C ARG A 166 10.59 -39.29 28.89
N PRO A 167 10.60 -40.63 28.79
CA PRO A 167 9.53 -41.44 29.38
C PRO A 167 9.53 -41.19 30.89
N LYS A 168 8.33 -41.03 31.47
CA LYS A 168 8.14 -40.98 32.91
C LYS A 168 8.66 -42.31 33.48
N SER A 169 9.83 -42.29 34.12
CA SER A 169 10.29 -43.36 35.00
C SER A 169 9.65 -43.20 36.36
#